data_AF-A0A7W5TWQ9-F1
#
_entry.id   AF-A0A7W5TWQ9-F1
#
_cell.length_a   1.000
_cell.length_b   1.000
_cell.length_c   1.000
_cell.angle_alpha   90.00
_cell.angle_beta   90.00
_cell.angle_gamma   90.00
#
_symmetry.space_group_name_H-M   'P 1'
#
loop_
_entity.id
_entity.type
_entity.pdbx_description
1 polymer ?
#
loop_
_entity_poly.entity_id
_entity_poly.type
_entity_poly.pdbx_seq_one_letter_code
_entity_poly.pdbx_strand_id
1 'polypeptide(L)'
;AQRRTPTLFLTFSEQHAQQVSRALSDHGIHAPAGSFYAYETVRALNLADETGLRIGIAPYTSDDDVDRLLTSLRRTIDAKSVSS
;
A
#
# COMPACT_ATOMS: atom_id res chain seq x y z
N ALA A 1 10.65 17.00 12.01
CA ALA A 1 9.80 16.40 10.94
C ALA A 1 8.36 16.88 11.15
N GLN A 2 7.71 17.32 10.07
CA GLN A 2 6.39 17.97 10.04
C GLN A 2 5.28 17.05 10.54
N ARG A 3 4.31 17.60 11.28
CA ARG A 3 3.14 16.98 11.93
C ARG A 3 2.18 16.22 10.98
N ARG A 4 2.65 15.20 10.27
CA ARG A 4 1.77 14.27 9.54
C ARG A 4 1.38 13.13 10.47
N THR A 5 0.10 12.76 10.43
CA THR A 5 -0.33 11.45 10.95
C THR A 5 0.50 10.38 10.24
N PRO A 6 1.04 9.37 10.93
CA PRO A 6 1.92 8.36 10.34
C PRO A 6 1.13 7.33 9.53
N THR A 7 0.24 7.82 8.64
CA THR A 7 -0.61 7.03 7.75
C THR A 7 -0.36 7.48 6.32
N LEU A 8 -0.02 6.54 5.46
CA LEU A 8 0.17 6.74 4.03
C LEU A 8 -0.93 6.01 3.26
N PHE A 9 -1.37 6.62 2.17
CA PHE A 9 -2.26 6.02 1.18
C PHE A 9 -1.51 5.98 -0.15
N LEU A 10 -1.36 4.79 -0.72
CA LEU A 10 -0.58 4.55 -1.93
C LEU A 10 -1.46 3.97 -3.03
N THR A 11 -1.24 4.43 -4.25
CA THR A 11 -1.72 3.79 -5.48
C THR A 11 -0.52 3.36 -6.33
N PHE A 12 -0.76 2.44 -7.25
CA PHE A 12 0.27 1.91 -8.15
C PHE A 12 -0.20 2.07 -9.59
N SER A 13 0.71 2.42 -10.49
CA SER A 13 0.38 2.64 -11.90
C SER A 13 0.08 1.34 -12.65
N GLU A 14 0.73 0.24 -12.26
CA GLU A 14 0.68 -1.03 -13.00
C GLU A 14 0.10 -2.19 -12.18
N GLN A 15 -0.27 -1.94 -10.92
CA GLN A 15 -0.73 -2.96 -9.98
C GLN A 15 -2.04 -2.53 -9.31
N HIS A 16 -2.96 -3.50 -9.13
CA HIS A 16 -4.15 -3.27 -8.33
C HIS A 16 -3.82 -3.31 -6.83
N ALA A 17 -4.34 -2.35 -6.07
CA ALA A 17 -4.04 -2.23 -4.64
C ALA A 17 -4.45 -3.49 -3.85
N GLN A 18 -5.54 -4.17 -4.21
CA GLN A 18 -5.91 -5.46 -3.59
C GLN A 18 -4.88 -6.56 -3.83
N GLN A 19 -4.25 -6.61 -5.01
CA GLN A 19 -3.24 -7.62 -5.30
C GLN A 19 -1.99 -7.39 -4.46
N VAL A 20 -1.57 -6.12 -4.34
CA VAL A 20 -0.45 -5.74 -3.48
C VAL A 20 -0.77 -6.07 -2.01
N SER A 21 -1.96 -5.72 -1.53
CA SER A 21 -2.41 -6.02 -0.17
C SER A 21 -2.39 -7.53 0.15
N ARG A 22 -2.82 -8.37 -0.80
CA ARG A 22 -2.75 -9.83 -0.67
C ARG A 22 -1.31 -10.32 -0.59
N ALA A 23 -0.43 -9.89 -1.49
CA ALA A 23 0.97 -10.31 -1.48
C ALA A 23 1.71 -9.89 -0.19
N LEU A 24 1.41 -8.70 0.34
CA LEU A 24 1.94 -8.25 1.63
C LEU A 24 1.42 -9.10 2.80
N SER A 25 0.16 -9.54 2.74
CA SER A 25 -0.42 -10.38 3.78
C SER A 25 0.27 -11.75 3.87
N ASP A 26 0.70 -12.32 2.73
CA ASP A 26 1.49 -13.56 2.68
C ASP A 26 2.86 -13.43 3.38
N HIS A 27 3.33 -12.19 3.57
CA HIS A 27 4.56 -11.84 4.29
C HIS A 27 4.31 -11.30 5.71
N GLY A 28 3.10 -11.48 6.24
CA GLY A 28 2.74 -11.04 7.59
C GLY A 28 2.66 -9.52 7.76
N ILE A 29 2.39 -8.79 6.67
CA ILE A 29 2.24 -7.33 6.68
C ILE A 29 0.77 -6.98 6.49
N HIS A 30 0.17 -6.36 7.51
CA HIS A 30 -1.22 -5.90 7.43
C HIS A 30 -1.32 -4.50 6.81
N ALA A 31 -1.49 -4.45 5.48
CA ALA A 31 -1.72 -3.23 4.73
C ALA A 31 -2.99 -3.40 3.87
N PRO A 32 -4.19 -3.05 4.37
CA PRO A 32 -5.43 -3.26 3.64
C PRO A 32 -5.55 -2.34 2.43
N ALA A 33 -6.25 -2.80 1.40
CA ALA A 33 -6.62 -2.00 0.23
C ALA A 33 -8.12 -1.70 0.21
N GLY A 34 -8.48 -0.43 -0.03
CA GLY A 34 -9.87 -0.01 -0.11
C GLY A 34 -10.02 1.49 -0.36
N SER A 35 -11.27 1.96 -0.38
CA SER A 35 -11.61 3.40 -0.47
C SER A 35 -11.70 4.07 0.91
N PHE A 36 -11.72 3.29 2.00
CA PHE A 36 -11.79 3.77 3.38
C PHE A 36 -12.90 4.81 3.63
N TYR A 37 -14.10 4.54 3.08
CA TYR A 37 -15.27 5.41 3.15
C TYR A 37 -15.11 6.76 2.40
N ALA A 38 -14.10 6.89 1.55
CA ALA A 38 -13.81 8.09 0.76
C ALA A 38 -14.03 7.88 -0.75
N TYR A 39 -15.10 7.18 -1.11
CA TYR A 39 -15.36 6.75 -2.49
C TYR A 39 -15.48 7.92 -3.48
N GLU A 40 -16.19 8.99 -3.11
CA GLU A 40 -16.33 10.20 -3.94
C GLU A 40 -15.00 10.92 -4.12
N THR A 41 -14.15 10.91 -3.08
CA THR A 41 -12.81 11.53 -3.14
C THR A 41 -11.90 10.76 -4.09
N VAL A 42 -11.89 9.44 -3.99
CA VAL A 42 -11.08 8.59 -4.89
C VAL A 42 -11.52 8.77 -6.35
N ARG A 43 -12.83 8.83 -6.61
CA ARG A 43 -13.33 9.12 -7.96
C ARG A 43 -12.96 10.53 -8.44
N ALA A 44 -13.04 11.54 -7.58
CA ALA A 44 -12.65 12.90 -7.93
C ALA A 44 -11.15 13.04 -8.25
N LEU A 45 -10.31 12.21 -7.65
CA LEU A 45 -8.88 12.15 -7.92
C LEU A 45 -8.53 11.45 -9.25
N ASN A 46 -9.51 10.84 -9.92
CA ASN A 46 -9.39 10.17 -11.21
C ASN A 46 -8.20 9.18 -11.26
N LEU A 47 -8.07 8.41 -10.19
CA LEU A 47 -7.01 7.42 -10.02
C LEU A 47 -7.30 6.19 -10.90
N ALA A 48 -6.24 5.52 -11.36
CA ALA A 48 -6.35 4.31 -12.17
C ALA A 48 -7.00 3.13 -11.43
N ASP A 49 -6.93 3.13 -10.10
CA ASP A 49 -7.61 2.18 -9.20
C ASP A 49 -8.54 2.97 -8.27
N GLU A 50 -9.79 2.51 -8.13
CA GLU A 50 -10.78 3.10 -7.21
C GLU A 50 -10.47 2.79 -5.72
N THR A 51 -9.37 2.07 -5.47
CA THR A 51 -8.89 1.70 -4.15
C THR A 51 -7.40 1.99 -4.02
N GLY A 52 -6.93 2.15 -2.77
CA GLY A 52 -5.51 2.30 -2.50
C GLY A 52 -5.09 1.54 -1.26
N LEU A 53 -3.78 1.34 -1.14
CA LEU A 53 -3.15 0.65 -0.03
C LEU A 53 -2.95 1.62 1.13
N ARG A 54 -3.43 1.28 2.33
CA ARG A 54 -3.22 2.10 3.53
C ARG A 54 -2.19 1.47 4.44
N ILE A 55 -1.15 2.23 4.75
CA ILE A 55 -0.07 1.83 5.66
C ILE A 55 -0.05 2.81 6.83
N GLY A 56 0.04 2.29 8.05
CA GLY A 56 0.17 3.08 9.26
C GLY A 56 1.29 2.57 10.14
N ILE A 57 1.99 3.47 10.82
CA ILE A 57 3.01 3.12 11.83
C ILE A 57 2.37 3.27 13.21
N ALA A 58 2.60 2.28 14.06
CA ALA A 58 2.18 2.30 15.46
C ALA A 58 3.40 2.49 16.39
N PRO A 59 3.22 2.82 17.68
CA PRO A 59 4.34 2.99 18.62
C PRO A 59 5.26 1.77 18.78
N TYR A 60 4.80 0.60 18.35
CA TYR A 60 5.50 -0.68 18.40
C TYR A 60 6.01 -1.16 17.04
N THR A 61 5.91 -0.34 16.00
CA THR A 61 6.54 -0.64 14.70
C THR A 61 8.05 -0.44 14.81
N SER A 62 8.83 -1.44 14.40
CA SER A 62 10.29 -1.38 14.38
C SER A 62 10.84 -1.07 12.98
N ASP A 63 12.14 -0.79 12.90
CA ASP A 63 12.84 -0.64 11.60
C ASP A 63 12.77 -1.95 10.79
N ASP A 64 12.83 -3.12 11.45
CA ASP A 64 12.67 -4.42 10.80
C ASP A 64 11.30 -4.59 10.14
N ASP A 65 10.23 -4.03 10.73
CA ASP A 65 8.89 -4.03 10.12
C ASP A 65 8.86 -3.16 8.86
N VAL A 66 9.56 -2.02 8.89
CA VAL A 66 9.69 -1.13 7.72
C VAL A 66 10.49 -1.82 6.61
N ASP A 67 11.61 -2.46 6.95
CA ASP A 67 12.43 -3.19 5.98
C ASP A 67 11.67 -4.37 5.36
N ARG A 68 10.88 -5.09 6.17
CA ARG A 68 10.00 -6.18 5.68
C ARG A 68 8.95 -5.63 4.71
N LEU A 69 8.33 -4.48 5.03
CA LEU A 69 7.40 -3.80 4.14
C LEU A 69 8.04 -3.39 2.81
N LEU A 70 9.17 -2.69 2.86
CA LEU A 70 9.84 -2.19 1.66
C LEU A 70 10.35 -3.33 0.77
N THR A 71 10.89 -4.38 1.36
CA THR A 71 11.34 -5.58 0.64
C THR A 71 10.18 -6.27 -0.06
N SER A 72 9.05 -6.44 0.63
CA SER A 72 7.86 -7.11 0.08
C SER A 72 7.19 -6.27 -1.00
N LEU A 73 7.14 -4.94 -0.83
CA LEU A 73 6.65 -4.01 -1.86
C LEU A 73 7.47 -4.09 -3.14
N ARG A 74 8.81 -4.01 -3.05
CA ARG A 74 9.70 -4.15 -4.22
C ARG A 74 9.46 -5.45 -4.95
N ARG A 75 9.48 -6.58 -4.24
CA ARG A 75 9.20 -7.90 -4.83
C ARG A 75 7.87 -7.95 -5.56
N THR A 76 6.82 -7.39 -4.96
CA THR A 76 5.46 -7.44 -5.52
C THR A 76 5.33 -6.59 -6.79
N ILE A 77 5.95 -5.41 -6.80
CA ILE A 77 5.91 -4.46 -7.91
C ILE A 77 6.81 -4.96 -9.06
N ASP A 78 8.02 -5.41 -8.75
CA ASP A 78 9.03 -5.84 -9.74
C ASP A 78 8.72 -7.21 -10.35
N ALA A 79 8.13 -8.16 -9.59
CA ALA A 79 7.79 -9.48 -10.13
C ALA A 79 6.78 -9.44 -11.29
N LYS A 80 6.03 -8.34 -11.42
CA LYS A 80 5.04 -8.14 -12.48
C LYS A 80 5.58 -7.34 -13.67
N SER A 81 6.58 -6.47 -13.47
CA SER A 81 7.19 -5.71 -14.57
C SER A 81 8.00 -6.61 -15.53
N VAL A 82 8.45 -7.78 -15.07
CA VAL A 82 9.20 -8.76 -15.89
C VAL A 82 8.29 -9.76 -16.62
N SER A 83 6.99 -9.83 -16.28
CA SER A 83 6.04 -10.80 -16.85
C SER A 83 5.13 -10.21 -17.95
N SER A 84 5.40 -8.99 -18.42
CA SER A 84 4.66 -8.33 -19.50
C SER A 84 5.48 -8.19 -20.78
#